data_AF-A0A2D9SEW0-F1
#
_entry.id   AF-A0A2D9SEW0-F1
#
_cell.length_a   1.000
_cell.length_b   1.000
_cell.length_c   1.000
_cell.angle_alpha   90.00
_cell.angle_beta   90.00
_cell.angle_gamma   90.00
#
_symmetry.space_group_name_H-M   'P 1'
#
loop_
_entity.id
_entity.type
_entity.pdbx_description
1 polymer ?
#
loop_
_entity_poly.entity_id
_entity_poly.type
_entity_poly.pdbx_seq_one_letter_code
_entity_poly.pdbx_strand_id
1 'polypeptide(L)' 'MISPCLKICKVKKGICIGCGRNLDQIKNWKSYSDKKRKTIMKNLKNFKKNKLNYNKNQKYFKL' A
#
# COMPACT_ATOMS: atom_id res chain seq x y z
N MET A 1 12.43 2.08 7.97
CA MET A 1 11.37 2.94 7.40
C MET A 1 10.14 2.10 7.12
N ILE A 2 8.99 2.40 7.74
CA ILE A 2 7.75 1.65 7.50
C ILE A 2 7.25 1.83 6.06
N SER A 3 6.64 0.80 5.47
CA SER A 3 6.02 0.89 4.13
C SER A 3 4.87 -0.10 3.97
N PRO A 4 3.75 0.30 3.33
CA PRO A 4 2.64 -0.61 3.00
C PRO A 4 2.88 -1.34 1.67
N CYS A 5 4.06 -1.18 1.04
CA CYS A 5 4.32 -1.65 -0.31
C CYS A 5 4.37 -3.19 -0.39
N LEU A 6 3.53 -3.78 -1.24
CA LEU A 6 3.55 -5.21 -1.56
C LEU A 6 4.38 -5.53 -2.82
N LYS A 7 5.17 -4.57 -3.32
CA LYS A 7 5.92 -4.65 -4.59
C LYS A 7 5.03 -4.91 -5.84
N ILE A 8 3.73 -4.67 -5.72
CA ILE A 8 2.77 -4.66 -6.83
C ILE A 8 2.53 -3.21 -7.21
N CYS A 9 3.22 -2.72 -8.23
CA CYS A 9 3.11 -1.32 -8.68
C CYS A 9 2.14 -1.20 -9.86
N LYS A 10 0.84 -1.31 -9.57
CA LYS A 10 -0.24 -1.09 -10.55
C LYS A 10 -1.20 -0.03 -10.04
N VAL A 11 -1.48 0.97 -10.87
CA VAL A 11 -2.31 2.13 -10.49
C VAL A 11 -3.65 2.05 -11.21
N LYS A 12 -4.74 2.23 -10.46
CA LYS A 12 -6.11 2.34 -11.01
C LYS A 12 -6.77 3.55 -10.36
N LYS A 13 -7.32 4.47 -11.16
CA LYS A 13 -7.91 5.72 -10.70
C LYS A 13 -6.99 6.51 -9.74
N GLY A 14 -5.70 6.61 -10.09
CA GLY A 14 -4.70 7.35 -9.30
C GLY A 14 -4.22 6.69 -8.00
N ILE A 15 -4.74 5.50 -7.65
CA ILE A 15 -4.35 4.75 -6.44
C ILE A 15 -3.62 3.46 -6.81
N CYS A 16 -2.52 3.16 -6.13
CA CYS A 16 -1.82 1.89 -6.27
C CYS A 16 -2.63 0.75 -5.63
N ILE A 17 -3.03 -0.24 -6.42
CA ILE A 17 -3.87 -1.35 -5.95
C ILE A 17 -3.14 -2.28 -4.96
N GLY A 18 -1.80 -2.26 -4.96
CA GLY A 18 -0.98 -3.08 -4.08
C GLY A 18 -0.75 -2.47 -2.71
N CYS A 19 -0.57 -1.15 -2.62
CA CYS A 19 -0.19 -0.48 -1.37
C CYS A 19 -1.15 0.62 -0.90
N GLY A 20 -2.19 0.91 -1.69
CA GLY A 20 -3.23 1.90 -1.39
C GLY A 20 -2.79 3.36 -1.46
N ARG A 21 -1.51 3.65 -1.68
CA ARG A 21 -1.01 5.01 -1.83
C ARG A 21 -1.40 5.62 -3.17
N ASN A 22 -1.65 6.92 -3.19
CA ASN A 22 -1.73 7.70 -4.42
C ASN A 22 -0.31 7.98 -4.99
N LEU A 23 -0.25 8.55 -6.20
CA LEU A 23 1.01 8.83 -6.88
C LEU A 23 1.93 9.78 -6.10
N ASP A 24 1.40 10.84 -5.48
CA ASP A 24 2.20 11.80 -4.70
C ASP A 24 2.84 11.15 -3.47
N GLN A 25 2.08 10.30 -2.78
CA GLN A 25 2.57 9.54 -1.64
C GLN A 25 3.61 8.49 -2.04
N ILE A 26 3.56 7.99 -3.27
CA ILE A 26 4.58 7.09 -3.82
C ILE A 26 5.86 7.88 -4.11
N LYS A 27 5.76 8.97 -4.88
CA LYS A 27 6.88 9.82 -5.30
C LYS A 27 7.64 10.39 -4.10
N ASN A 28 6.92 10.90 -3.11
CA ASN A 28 7.50 11.62 -1.98
C ASN A 28 7.75 10.73 -0.75
N TRP A 29 7.62 9.41 -0.85
CA TRP A 29 7.67 8.54 0.32
C TRP A 29 8.97 8.67 1.12
N LYS A 30 10.10 8.70 0.39
CA LYS A 30 11.44 8.81 0.98
C LYS A 30 11.69 10.19 1.61
N SER A 31 11.08 11.26 1.10
CA SER A 31 11.23 12.62 1.65
C SER A 31 10.29 12.92 2.82
N TYR A 32 9.22 12.15 3.00
CA TYR A 32 8.32 12.35 4.15
C TYR A 32 8.95 12.04 5.50
N SER A 33 8.61 12.85 6.50
CA SER A 33 8.95 12.56 7.90
C SER A 33 8.24 11.32 8.42
N ASP A 34 8.78 10.71 9.47
CA ASP A 34 8.14 9.54 10.10
C ASP A 34 6.75 9.84 10.64
N LYS A 35 6.50 11.06 11.13
CA LYS A 35 5.16 11.52 11.53
C LYS A 35 4.20 11.48 10.33
N LYS A 36 4.61 12.02 9.18
CA LYS A 36 3.77 12.02 7.96
C LYS A 36 3.53 10.61 7.44
N ARG A 37 4.56 9.75 7.42
CA ARG A 37 4.43 8.33 7.05
C ARG A 37 3.44 7.60 7.96
N LYS A 38 3.50 7.80 9.29
CA LYS A 38 2.56 7.22 10.26
C LYS A 38 1.12 7.68 10.00
N THR A 39 0.90 8.97 9.70
CA THR A 39 -0.43 9.48 9.35
C THR A 39 -0.98 8.85 8.07
N ILE A 40 -0.16 8.77 7.01
CA ILE A 40 -0.57 8.11 5.76
C ILE A 40 -0.90 6.64 6.02
N MET A 41 -0.07 5.92 6.79
CA MET A 41 -0.32 4.52 7.15
C MET A 41 -1.61 4.32 7.94
N LYS A 42 -1.99 5.27 8.83
CA LYS A 42 -3.29 5.24 9.53
C LYS A 42 -4.44 5.36 8.54
N ASN A 43 -4.35 6.26 7.56
CA ASN A 43 -5.39 6.44 6.54
C ASN A 43 -5.52 5.23 5.61
N LEU A 44 -4.42 4.49 5.41
CA LEU A 44 -4.41 3.26 4.62
C LEU A 44 -4.98 2.04 5.36
N LYS A 45 -5.29 2.12 6.66
CA LYS A 45 -5.81 0.97 7.43
C LYS A 45 -7.10 0.39 6.85
N ASN A 46 -7.93 1.22 6.22
CA ASN A 46 -9.19 0.82 5.60
C ASN A 46 -9.03 0.44 4.12
N PHE A 47 -7.82 0.53 3.56
CA PHE A 47 -7.56 0.08 2.21
C PHE A 47 -7.65 -1.45 2.18
N LYS A 48 -8.72 -1.98 1.57
CA LYS A 48 -8.85 -3.42 1.29
C LYS A 48 -7.66 -3.83 0.44
N LYS A 49 -6.68 -4.47 1.09
CA LYS A 49 -5.55 -5.11 0.40
C LYS A 49 -6.16 -6.14 -0.54
N ASN A 50 -6.14 -5.87 -1.83
CA ASN A 50 -6.33 -6.92 -2.82
C ASN A 50 -5.12 -7.85 -2.64
N LYS A 51 -5.28 -8.91 -1.84
CA LYS A 51 -4.36 -10.04 -1.78
C LYS A 51 -4.44 -10.77 -3.11
N LEU A 52 -3.96 -10.13 -4.17
CA LEU A 52 -3.66 -10.84 -5.40
C LEU A 52 -2.52 -11.80 -5.04
N ASN A 53 -2.77 -13.08 -5.30
CA ASN A 53 -1.90 -14.23 -5.09
C ASN A 53 -0.56 -14.08 -5.82
N TYR A 54 0.29 -13.15 -5.42
CA TYR A 54 1.47 -12.81 -6.23
C TYR A 54 2.69 -13.69 -5.93
N ASN A 55 2.69 -14.45 -4.82
CA ASN A 55 3.70 -15.49 -4.57
C ASN A 55 3.05 -16.74 -3.93
N LYS A 56 2.40 -17.53 -4.80
CA LYS A 56 2.16 -18.99 -4.76
C LYS A 56 1.72 -19.59 -3.40
N ASN A 57 0.49 -20.10 -3.26
CA ASN A 57 0.05 -20.82 -2.05
C ASN A 57 0.15 -20.04 -0.72
N GLN A 58 -0.72 -19.06 -0.45
CA GLN A 58 -0.88 -18.57 0.94
C GLN A 58 -2.29 -17.98 1.24
N LYS A 59 -3.28 -18.87 1.22
CA LYS A 59 -4.17 -19.22 2.36
C LYS A 59 -4.78 -18.11 3.24
N TYR A 60 -5.14 -16.94 2.72
CA TYR A 60 -5.95 -15.97 3.48
C TYR A 60 -7.10 -15.34 2.69
N PHE A 61 -7.80 -16.18 1.93
CA PHE A 61 -9.23 -16.07 1.68
C PHE A 61 -9.94 -17.18 2.47
N LYS A 62 -10.11 -16.96 3.76
CA LYS A 62 -11.22 -17.51 4.54
C LYS A 62 -11.54 -16.45 5.59
N LEU A 63 -12.50 -15.61 5.24
CA LEU A 63 -13.73 -15.32 5.98
C LEU A 63 -14.60 -14.55 4.98
#